data_AF-A0A2G6MLQ8-F1
#
_entry.id   AF-A0A2G6MLQ8-F1
#
_cell.length_a   1.000
_cell.length_b   1.000
_cell.length_c   1.000
_cell.angle_alpha   90.00
_cell.angle_beta   90.00
_cell.angle_gamma   90.00
#
_symmetry.space_group_name_H-M   'P 1'
#
loop_
_entity.id
_entity.type
_entity.pdbx_description
1 polymer ?
#
loop_
_entity_poly.entity_id
_entity_poly.type
_entity_poly.pdbx_seq_one_letter_code
_entity_poly.pdbx_strand_id
1 'polypeptide(L)' 'MEDTLLYTLLVVGISFALTMVALIDIIKKDFPTVKDKFVWHLVAIIPIIGWLIYFSLGAKKGKKKTYPS' A
#
# COMPACT_ATOMS: atom_id res chain seq x y z
N MET A 1 7.93 23.16 20.53
CA MET A 1 7.48 23.38 19.13
C MET A 1 8.29 22.53 18.17
N GLU A 2 9.60 22.35 18.40
CA GLU A 2 10.45 21.48 17.57
C GLU A 2 10.08 19.99 17.66
N ASP A 3 9.72 19.47 18.84
CA ASP A 3 9.33 18.06 18.99
C ASP A 3 8.10 17.71 18.17
N THR A 4 7.08 18.58 18.17
CA THR A 4 5.85 18.40 17.40
C THR A 4 6.15 18.35 15.89
N LEU A 5 7.08 19.17 15.41
CA LEU A 5 7.52 19.15 14.02
C LEU A 5 8.25 17.85 13.68
N LEU A 6 9.15 17.39 14.56
CA LEU A 6 9.87 16.13 14.41
C LEU A 6 8.90 14.94 14.34
N TYR A 7 7.95 14.86 15.28
CA TYR A 7 6.94 13.79 15.30
C TYR A 7 6.07 13.82 14.04
N THR A 8 5.65 15.01 13.60
CA THR A 8 4.83 15.14 12.38
C THR A 8 5.60 14.66 11.16
N LEU A 9 6.88 15.05 11.03
CA LEU A 9 7.74 14.62 9.92
C LEU A 9 7.95 13.10 9.92
N LEU A 10 8.15 12.50 11.09
CA LEU A 10 8.30 11.05 11.23
C LEU A 10 7.02 10.31 10.83
N VAL A 11 5.85 10.74 11.32
CA VAL A 11 4.57 10.10 10.99
C VAL A 11 4.27 10.19 9.49
N VAL A 12 4.50 11.36 8.89
CA VAL A 12 4.30 11.56 7.45
C VAL A 12 5.31 10.75 6.63
N GLY A 13 6.59 10.76 7.02
CA GLY A 13 7.66 10.02 6.35
C GLY A 13 7.43 8.51 6.38
N ILE A 14 7.05 7.96 7.54
CA ILE A 14 6.72 6.54 7.69
C ILE A 14 5.48 6.18 6.88
N SER A 15 4.42 7.01 6.95
CA SER A 15 3.21 6.79 6.16
C SER A 15 3.50 6.79 4.66
N PHE A 16 4.36 7.70 4.19
CA PHE A 16 4.77 7.76 2.79
C PHE A 16 5.57 6.51 2.36
N ALA A 17 6.53 6.07 3.18
CA ALA A 17 7.28 4.85 2.93
C ALA A 17 6.34 3.63 2.84
N LEU A 18 5.35 3.53 3.72
CA LEU A 18 4.36 2.45 3.72
C LEU A 18 3.45 2.49 2.49
N THR A 19 3.05 3.69 2.04
CA THR A 19 2.33 3.86 0.77
C THR A 19 3.16 3.36 -0.42
N MET A 20 4.46 3.66 -0.47
CA MET A 20 5.35 3.16 -1.52
C MET A 20 5.46 1.63 -1.49
N VAL A 21 5.63 1.03 -0.31
CA VAL A 21 5.68 -0.44 -0.17
C VAL A 21 4.35 -1.08 -0.59
N ALA A 22 3.22 -0.49 -0.23
CA ALA A 22 1.91 -0.95 -0.65
C ALA A 22 1.77 -0.95 -2.18
N LEU A 23 2.15 0.14 -2.85
CA LEU A 23 2.14 0.22 -4.32
C LEU A 23 3.04 -0.85 -4.97
N ILE A 24 4.25 -1.03 -4.45
CA ILE A 24 5.17 -2.08 -4.94
C ILE A 24 4.54 -3.46 -4.77
N ASP A 25 3.90 -3.74 -3.64
CA ASP A 25 3.22 -5.02 -3.38
C ASP A 25 2.04 -5.24 -4.35
N ILE A 26 1.25 -4.20 -4.65
CA ILE A 26 0.16 -4.27 -5.64
C ILE A 26 0.72 -4.56 -7.04
N ILE A 27 1.81 -3.90 -7.43
CA ILE A 27 2.42 -4.08 -8.75
C ILE A 27 2.93 -5.52 -8.88
N LYS A 28 3.61 -6.03 -7.85
CA LYS A 28 4.19 -7.39 -7.81
C LYS A 28 3.15 -8.50 -7.72
N LYS A 29 1.95 -8.21 -7.22
CA LYS A 29 0.86 -9.19 -7.14
C LYS A 29 0.03 -9.21 -8.42
N ASP A 30 -0.39 -10.42 -8.76
CA ASP A 30 -1.40 -10.64 -9.79
C ASP A 30 -2.77 -10.70 -9.11
N PHE A 31 -3.67 -9.84 -9.58
CA PHE A 31 -5.05 -9.81 -9.13
C PHE A 31 -5.94 -10.54 -10.13
N PRO A 32 -7.09 -11.08 -9.70
CA PRO A 32 -8.00 -11.81 -10.58
C PRO A 32 -8.47 -11.00 -11.79
N THR A 33 -8.65 -9.69 -11.60
CA THR A 33 -9.05 -8.78 -12.66
C THR A 33 -8.20 -7.50 -12.64
N VAL A 34 -8.08 -6.87 -13.81
CA VAL A 34 -7.43 -5.55 -13.95
C VAL A 34 -8.16 -4.49 -13.12
N LYS A 35 -9.50 -4.59 -13.03
CA LYS A 35 -10.32 -3.69 -12.21
C LYS A 35 -9.98 -3.79 -10.73
N ASP A 36 -9.87 -5.01 -10.20
CA ASP A 36 -9.46 -5.22 -8.80
C ASP A 36 -8.08 -4.65 -8.53
N LYS A 37 -7.13 -4.87 -9.45
CA LYS A 37 -5.79 -4.28 -9.34
C LYS A 37 -5.87 -2.76 -9.26
N PHE A 38 -6.67 -2.12 -10.10
CA PHE A 38 -6.82 -0.67 -10.14
C PHE A 38 -7.46 -0.10 -8.87
N VAL A 39 -8.51 -0.76 -8.35
CA VAL A 39 -9.15 -0.35 -7.07
C VAL A 39 -8.13 -0.32 -5.93
N TRP A 40 -7.25 -1.33 -5.84
CA TRP A 40 -6.23 -1.34 -4.80
C TRP A 40 -5.15 -0.27 -4.97
N HIS A 41 -4.81 0.14 -6.22
CA HIS A 41 -3.94 1.29 -6.45
C HIS A 41 -4.57 2.59 -5.96
N LEU A 42 -5.87 2.81 -6.25
CA LEU A 42 -6.59 3.98 -5.77
C LEU A 42 -6.69 4.03 -4.24
N VAL A 43 -6.93 2.88 -3.61
CA VAL A 43 -6.94 2.78 -2.14
C VAL A 43 -5.57 3.08 -1.57
N ALA A 44 -4.48 2.55 -2.13
CA ALA A 44 -3.12 2.76 -1.63
C ALA A 44 -2.63 4.22 -1.77
N ILE A 45 -3.14 4.97 -2.76
CA ILE A 45 -2.82 6.39 -2.96
C ILE A 45 -3.32 7.28 -1.82
N ILE A 46 -4.36 6.86 -1.07
CA ILE A 46 -4.87 7.64 0.06
C ILE A 46 -3.76 7.70 1.14
N PRO A 47 -3.17 8.87 1.41
CA PRO A 47 -2.11 8.99 2.39
C PRO A 47 -2.62 8.64 3.79
N ILE A 48 -1.73 8.11 4.64
CA ILE A 48 -1.97 7.72 6.04
C ILE A 48 -2.90 6.49 6.21
N ILE A 49 -4.02 6.41 5.51
CA ILE A 49 -5.04 5.37 5.72
C ILE A 49 -4.99 4.29 4.62
N GLY A 50 -4.62 4.67 3.40
CA GLY A 50 -4.68 3.80 2.23
C GLY A 50 -3.78 2.57 2.33
N TRP A 51 -2.55 2.75 2.82
CA TRP A 51 -1.62 1.64 3.07
C TRP A 51 -2.18 0.68 4.14
N LEU A 52 -2.80 1.21 5.20
CA LEU A 52 -3.41 0.45 6.29
C LEU A 52 -4.54 -0.46 5.79
N ILE A 53 -5.46 0.09 4.99
CA ILE A 53 -6.56 -0.67 4.38
C ILE A 53 -6.00 -1.70 3.40
N TYR A 54 -5.01 -1.31 2.59
CA TYR A 54 -4.38 -2.21 1.63
C TYR A 54 -3.74 -3.42 2.32
N PHE A 55 -2.89 -3.24 3.34
CA PHE A 55 -2.25 -4.39 4.00
C PHE A 55 -3.24 -5.25 4.76
N SER A 56 -4.31 -4.67 5.30
CA SER A 56 -5.32 -5.42 6.04
C SER A 56 -6.18 -6.32 5.14
N LEU A 57 -6.60 -5.79 3.99
CA LEU A 57 -7.59 -6.43 3.12
C LEU A 57 -7.03 -6.75 1.72
N GLY A 58 -6.40 -5.78 1.07
CA GLY A 58 -5.93 -5.88 -0.32
C GLY A 58 -4.77 -6.84 -0.52
N ALA A 59 -3.83 -6.88 0.43
CA ALA A 59 -2.67 -7.75 0.38
C ALA A 59 -3.04 -9.24 0.40
N LYS A 60 -4.20 -9.60 0.97
CA LYS A 60 -4.72 -10.98 0.97
C LYS A 60 -5.45 -11.33 -0.34
N LYS A 61 -5.92 -10.33 -1.10
CA LYS A 61 -6.66 -10.55 -2.36
C LYS A 61 -5.74 -10.79 -3.55
N GLY A 62 -4.55 -10.22 -3.56
CA GLY A 62 -3.57 -10.48 -4.62
C GLY A 62 -2.88 -11.84 -4.41
N LYS A 63 -2.80 -12.66 -5.45
CA LYS A 63 -2.02 -13.89 -5.40
C LYS A 63 -0.57 -13.59 -5.80
N LYS A 64 0.38 -14.20 -5.09
CA LYS A 64 1.77 -14.24 -5.60
C LYS A 64 1.75 -15.01 -6.90
N LYS A 65 2.41 -14.49 -7.92
CA LYS A 65 2.58 -15.16 -9.22
C LYS A 65 3.29 -16.50 -9.01
N THR A 66 2.52 -17.57 -8.85
CA THR A 66 3.03 -18.94 -8.89
C THR A 66 3.29 -19.26 -10.35
N TYR A 67 4.56 -19.23 -10.75
CA TYR A 67 4.97 -19.85 -12.00
C TYR A 67 4.60 -21.34 -11.92
N PRO A 68 3.88 -21.90 -12.90
CA PRO A 68 3.73 -23.34 -12.99
C PRO A 68 5.13 -23.93 -13.22
N SER A 69 5.57 -24.76 -12.27
CA SER A 69 6.77 -25.59 -12.35
C SER A 69 6.58 -26.72 -13.36
#